data_AF-A0A1W9SMG8-F1
#
_entry.id   AF-A0A1W9SMG8-F1
#
_cell.length_a   1.000
_cell.length_b   1.000
_cell.length_c   1.000
_cell.angle_alpha   90.00
_cell.angle_beta   90.00
_cell.angle_gamma   90.00
#
_symmetry.space_group_name_H-M   'P 1'
#
loop_
_entity.id
_entity.type
_entity.pdbx_description
1 polymer ?
#
loop_
_entity_poly.entity_id
_entity_poly.type
_entity_poly.pdbx_seq_one_letter_code
_entity_poly.pdbx_strand_id
1 'polypeptide(L)'
;MCVLLQRIFLSKFTVMLLLIDEFQLLQNNKETSLFSMEWKSASSRLHYKNVARRFMTIASYIDKYKPRFVFANFDQMVYKQLWGKESQFYWKIHSVMKNAGVQKFAYIKSKDKLTEVLFDQLLSNSELNKVEVKAFDTQEEAKAWLLSDYRIRELQNKFAISA
;
A
#
# COMPACT_ATOMS: atom_id res chain seq x y z
N MET A 1 -27.83 32.08 -14.94
CA MET A 1 -26.63 31.69 -15.72
C MET A 1 -25.51 31.42 -14.73
N CYS A 2 -25.20 30.14 -14.54
CA CYS A 2 -24.32 29.62 -13.51
C CYS A 2 -22.88 29.55 -14.08
N VAL A 3 -22.02 30.48 -13.70
CA VAL A 3 -20.58 30.45 -14.04
C VAL A 3 -19.80 30.65 -12.75
N LEU A 4 -19.89 29.68 -11.85
CA LEU A 4 -19.13 29.64 -10.60
C LEU A 4 -19.00 28.18 -10.19
N LEU A 5 -18.21 27.37 -10.90
CA LEU A 5 -17.73 26.05 -10.43
C LEU A 5 -16.77 25.43 -11.46
N GLN A 6 -15.61 26.06 -11.68
CA GLN A 6 -14.49 25.37 -12.36
C GLN A 6 -13.15 25.97 -11.92
N ARG A 7 -12.94 26.08 -10.61
CA ARG A 7 -11.60 26.03 -10.04
C ARG A 7 -11.39 24.63 -9.50
N ILE A 8 -10.97 23.73 -10.39
CA ILE A 8 -10.33 22.47 -10.03
C ILE A 8 -9.09 22.86 -9.22
N PHE A 9 -9.22 22.78 -7.90
CA PHE A 9 -8.08 22.89 -6.99
C PHE A 9 -7.16 21.71 -7.28
N LEU A 10 -6.12 21.94 -8.08
CA LEU A 10 -4.91 21.15 -8.04
C LEU A 10 -4.21 21.46 -6.71
N SER A 11 -4.73 20.87 -5.62
CA SER A 11 -3.95 20.72 -4.40
C SER A 11 -2.66 20.01 -4.80
N LYS A 12 -1.52 20.67 -4.62
CA LYS A 12 -0.20 20.05 -4.82
C LYS A 12 -0.03 19.01 -3.72
N PHE A 13 -0.53 17.80 -3.97
CA PHE A 13 -0.33 16.66 -3.08
C PHE A 13 1.17 16.46 -2.86
N THR A 14 1.63 16.67 -1.63
CA THR A 14 3.04 16.53 -1.29
C THR A 14 3.38 15.05 -1.16
N VAL A 15 3.74 14.45 -2.30
CA VAL A 15 4.26 13.08 -2.38
C VAL A 15 5.74 13.09 -2.00
N MET A 16 6.10 12.36 -0.94
CA MET A 16 7.49 12.17 -0.54
C MET A 16 8.02 10.85 -1.11
N LEU A 17 9.03 10.93 -1.96
CA LEU A 17 9.78 9.77 -2.46
C LEU A 17 10.65 9.23 -1.32
N LEU A 18 10.46 7.97 -0.95
CA LEU A 18 11.22 7.32 0.14
C LEU A 18 12.37 6.48 -0.39
N LEU A 19 12.13 5.76 -1.48
CA LEU A 19 13.10 4.91 -2.13
C LEU A 19 12.73 4.76 -3.59
N ILE A 20 13.72 4.89 -4.48
CA ILE A 20 13.61 4.47 -5.86
C ILE A 20 14.88 3.69 -6.20
N ASP A 21 14.71 2.46 -6.64
CA ASP A 21 15.80 1.68 -7.20
C ASP A 21 15.33 0.81 -8.37
N GLU A 22 16.20 -0.04 -8.87
CA GLU A 22 15.89 -0.90 -10.02
C GLU A 22 14.75 -1.91 -9.72
N PHE A 23 14.49 -2.22 -8.44
CA PHE A 23 13.56 -3.29 -8.05
C PHE A 23 12.23 -2.77 -7.49
N GLN A 24 12.22 -1.59 -6.87
CA GLN A 24 11.01 -1.04 -6.27
C GLN A 24 10.97 0.49 -6.24
N LEU A 25 9.76 1.00 -6.11
CA LEU A 25 9.46 2.41 -5.82
C LEU A 25 8.61 2.47 -4.53
N LEU A 26 9.05 3.27 -3.57
CA LEU A 26 8.34 3.50 -2.30
C LEU A 26 8.05 4.99 -2.15
N GLN A 27 6.79 5.31 -1.85
CA GLN A 27 6.30 6.68 -1.70
C GLN A 27 5.40 6.80 -0.48
N ASN A 28 5.38 7.98 0.13
CA ASN A 28 4.43 8.31 1.18
C ASN A 28 3.80 9.68 0.90
N ASN A 29 2.49 9.71 0.79
CA ASN A 29 1.70 10.93 0.72
C ASN A 29 1.17 11.24 2.13
N LYS A 30 1.69 12.30 2.74
CA LYS A 30 1.31 12.68 4.11
C LYS A 30 -0.12 13.18 4.20
N GLU A 31 -0.60 13.89 3.18
CA GLU A 31 -1.94 14.51 3.18
C GLU A 31 -3.03 13.44 3.15
N THR A 32 -2.88 12.45 2.27
CA THR A 32 -3.81 11.33 2.18
C THR A 32 -3.49 10.20 3.15
N SER A 33 -2.38 10.29 3.90
CA SER A 33 -1.86 9.23 4.76
C SER A 33 -1.70 7.89 4.02
N LEU A 34 -1.29 7.97 2.75
CA LEU A 34 -1.13 6.83 1.85
C LEU A 34 0.35 6.49 1.68
N PHE A 35 0.73 5.28 2.08
CA PHE A 35 1.98 4.66 1.70
C PHE A 35 1.75 3.81 0.44
N SER A 36 2.60 3.99 -0.58
CA SER A 36 2.54 3.24 -1.83
C SER A 36 3.85 2.50 -2.07
N MET A 37 3.75 1.24 -2.45
CA MET A 37 4.86 0.43 -2.92
C MET A 37 4.56 -0.14 -4.30
N GLU A 38 5.55 -0.12 -5.18
CA GLU A 38 5.49 -0.73 -6.51
C GLU A 38 6.72 -1.59 -6.71
N TRP A 39 6.51 -2.85 -7.05
CA TRP A 39 7.56 -3.77 -7.45
C TRP A 39 7.76 -3.71 -8.96
N LYS A 40 9.03 -3.71 -9.39
CA LYS A 40 9.43 -3.68 -10.79
C LYS A 40 9.79 -5.09 -11.27
N SER A 41 9.77 -5.29 -12.58
CA SER A 41 10.09 -6.58 -13.22
C SER A 41 11.50 -7.10 -12.91
N ALA A 42 12.45 -6.19 -12.64
CA ALA A 42 13.80 -6.53 -12.22
C ALA A 42 13.83 -7.32 -10.89
N SER A 43 12.74 -7.30 -10.10
CA SER A 43 12.61 -8.07 -8.86
C SER A 43 12.83 -9.57 -9.05
N SER A 44 12.55 -10.11 -10.23
CA SER A 44 12.87 -11.49 -10.64
C SER A 44 14.35 -11.88 -10.48
N ARG A 45 15.24 -10.89 -10.54
CA ARG A 45 16.69 -11.08 -10.37
C ARG A 45 17.11 -11.09 -8.90
N LEU A 46 16.24 -10.67 -7.97
CA LEU A 46 16.58 -10.63 -6.56
C LEU A 46 16.81 -12.04 -6.02
N HIS A 47 17.81 -12.14 -5.15
CA HIS A 47 17.99 -13.30 -4.29
C HIS A 47 17.04 -13.21 -3.09
N TYR A 48 16.57 -14.35 -2.57
CA TYR A 48 15.55 -14.40 -1.51
C TYR A 48 15.92 -13.54 -0.27
N LYS A 49 17.19 -13.55 0.16
CA LYS A 49 17.68 -12.69 1.27
C LYS A 49 17.45 -11.20 1.02
N ASN A 50 17.55 -10.75 -0.23
CA ASN A 50 17.35 -9.36 -0.61
C ASN A 50 15.86 -9.01 -0.68
N VAL A 51 15.00 -9.96 -1.06
CA VAL A 51 13.54 -9.80 -0.97
C VAL A 51 13.13 -9.57 0.48
N ALA A 52 13.57 -10.42 1.42
CA ALA A 52 13.30 -10.24 2.84
C ALA A 52 13.78 -8.89 3.37
N ARG A 53 15.01 -8.48 3.04
CA ARG A 53 15.55 -7.18 3.44
C ARG A 53 14.66 -6.02 2.98
N ARG A 54 14.15 -6.08 1.75
CA ARG A 54 13.31 -5.02 1.17
C ARG A 54 11.97 -4.87 1.86
N PHE A 55 11.29 -5.97 2.14
CA PHE A 55 10.07 -5.94 2.97
C PHE A 55 10.33 -5.47 4.39
N MET A 56 11.50 -5.80 4.99
CA MET A 56 11.88 -5.24 6.28
C MET A 56 12.07 -3.72 6.21
N THR A 57 12.65 -3.21 5.13
CA THR A 57 12.71 -1.77 4.84
C THR A 57 11.31 -1.16 4.70
N ILE A 58 10.40 -1.81 3.97
CA ILE A 58 9.00 -1.38 3.84
C ILE A 58 8.34 -1.29 5.22
N ALA A 59 8.48 -2.33 6.05
CA ALA A 59 7.96 -2.35 7.42
C ALA A 59 8.54 -1.19 8.25
N SER A 60 9.84 -0.91 8.15
CA SER A 60 10.44 0.23 8.87
C SER A 60 9.85 1.58 8.44
N TYR A 61 9.50 1.75 7.17
CA TYR A 61 8.84 2.97 6.69
C TYR A 61 7.39 3.06 7.15
N ILE A 62 6.64 1.96 7.13
CA ILE A 62 5.28 1.93 7.68
C ILE A 62 5.30 2.29 9.17
N ASP A 63 6.22 1.72 9.94
CA ASP A 63 6.36 2.04 11.36
C ASP A 63 6.74 3.51 11.60
N LYS A 64 7.67 4.05 10.79
CA LYS A 64 8.12 5.44 10.91
C LYS A 64 7.05 6.46 10.54
N TYR A 65 6.31 6.24 9.45
CA TYR A 65 5.37 7.22 8.90
C TYR A 65 3.93 7.02 9.34
N LYS A 66 3.62 5.86 9.96
CA LYS A 66 2.30 5.53 10.53
C LYS A 66 1.15 5.83 9.54
N PRO A 67 1.21 5.32 8.29
CA PRO A 67 0.18 5.60 7.29
C PRO A 67 -1.15 4.94 7.69
N ARG A 68 -2.27 5.60 7.37
CA ARG A 68 -3.60 5.00 7.51
C ARG A 68 -3.91 4.02 6.40
N PHE A 69 -3.37 4.26 5.21
CA PHE A 69 -3.63 3.48 4.01
C PHE A 69 -2.33 2.94 3.41
N VAL A 70 -2.36 1.70 2.97
CA VAL A 70 -1.26 1.06 2.27
C VAL A 70 -1.74 0.57 0.91
N PHE A 71 -0.98 0.91 -0.13
CA PHE A 71 -1.15 0.37 -1.47
C PHE A 71 0.09 -0.42 -1.87
N ALA A 72 -0.08 -1.64 -2.38
CA ALA A 72 1.00 -2.44 -2.94
C ALA A 72 0.71 -2.92 -4.35
N ASN A 73 1.55 -2.56 -5.30
CA ASN A 73 1.52 -3.14 -6.64
C ASN A 73 2.54 -4.27 -6.74
N PHE A 74 2.05 -5.51 -6.76
CA PHE A 74 2.87 -6.70 -6.95
C PHE A 74 2.83 -7.24 -8.39
N ASP A 75 2.17 -6.57 -9.34
CA ASP A 75 1.95 -7.04 -10.72
C ASP A 75 3.21 -7.60 -11.39
N GLN A 76 4.35 -6.93 -11.16
CA GLN A 76 5.65 -7.30 -11.75
C GLN A 76 6.58 -8.02 -10.76
N MET A 77 6.08 -8.40 -9.58
CA MET A 77 6.87 -9.05 -8.55
C MET A 77 7.03 -10.54 -8.86
N VAL A 78 8.27 -11.03 -8.88
CA VAL A 78 8.55 -12.47 -8.89
C VAL A 78 9.25 -12.83 -7.59
N TYR A 79 8.54 -13.56 -6.72
CA TYR A 79 9.02 -13.96 -5.43
C TYR A 79 9.86 -15.24 -5.50
N LYS A 80 10.92 -15.28 -4.68
CA LYS A 80 11.71 -16.49 -4.44
C LYS A 80 11.57 -16.87 -2.98
N GLN A 81 11.14 -18.11 -2.74
CA GLN A 81 10.85 -18.67 -1.41
C GLN A 81 11.94 -18.33 -0.38
N LEU A 82 11.51 -17.98 0.82
CA LEU A 82 12.32 -17.68 2.01
C LEU A 82 12.60 -18.95 2.85
N TRP A 83 12.73 -20.11 2.21
CA TRP A 83 13.17 -21.37 2.83
C TRP A 83 12.38 -21.74 4.10
N GLY A 84 11.05 -21.58 4.08
CA GLY A 84 10.17 -21.95 5.20
C GLY A 84 10.05 -20.91 6.32
N LYS A 85 10.64 -19.71 6.16
CA LYS A 85 10.53 -18.60 7.12
C LYS A 85 9.47 -17.55 6.77
N GLU A 86 8.67 -17.83 5.75
CA GLU A 86 7.58 -17.03 5.24
C GLU A 86 6.67 -16.57 6.39
N SER A 87 6.03 -17.50 7.11
CA SER A 87 5.02 -17.17 8.11
C SER A 87 5.52 -16.20 9.19
N GLN A 88 6.75 -16.39 9.70
CA GLN A 88 7.34 -15.49 10.71
C GLN A 88 7.58 -14.09 10.15
N PHE A 89 8.08 -14.03 8.92
CA PHE A 89 8.37 -12.78 8.24
C PHE A 89 7.10 -11.98 7.96
N TYR A 90 6.04 -12.64 7.46
CA TYR A 90 4.76 -11.97 7.23
C TYR A 90 4.12 -11.55 8.55
N TRP A 91 4.12 -12.40 9.58
CA TRP A 91 3.60 -12.03 10.90
C TRP A 91 4.21 -10.72 11.43
N LYS A 92 5.53 -10.52 11.21
CA LYS A 92 6.21 -9.27 11.56
C LYS A 92 5.69 -8.06 10.78
N ILE A 93 5.51 -8.18 9.47
CA ILE A 93 4.95 -7.10 8.63
C ILE A 93 3.53 -6.74 9.10
N HIS A 94 2.70 -7.74 9.35
CA HIS A 94 1.33 -7.54 9.83
C HIS A 94 1.29 -6.89 11.21
N SER A 95 2.16 -7.32 12.14
CA SER A 95 2.31 -6.69 13.45
C SER A 95 2.69 -5.21 13.33
N VAL A 96 3.61 -4.88 12.42
CA VAL A 96 3.97 -3.49 12.14
C VAL A 96 2.80 -2.68 11.59
N MET A 97 2.03 -3.22 10.63
CA MET A 97 0.85 -2.53 10.09
C MET A 97 -0.20 -2.26 11.17
N LYS A 98 -0.46 -3.24 12.04
CA LYS A 98 -1.35 -3.07 13.21
C LYS A 98 -0.85 -1.96 14.14
N ASN A 99 0.40 -2.03 14.56
CA ASN A 99 0.99 -1.05 15.49
C ASN A 99 1.16 0.34 14.85
N ALA A 100 1.15 0.40 13.52
CA ALA A 100 1.14 1.64 12.77
C ALA A 100 -0.26 2.28 12.65
N GLY A 101 -1.32 1.55 13.00
CA GLY A 101 -2.70 2.02 12.87
C GLY A 101 -3.21 2.01 11.43
N VAL A 102 -2.68 1.14 10.57
CA VAL A 102 -3.18 0.95 9.20
C VAL A 102 -4.63 0.48 9.25
N GLN A 103 -5.48 1.07 8.41
CA GLN A 103 -6.92 0.78 8.35
C GLN A 103 -7.27 -0.03 7.10
N LYS A 104 -6.72 0.37 5.95
CA LYS A 104 -6.98 -0.30 4.67
C LYS A 104 -5.68 -0.66 3.97
N PHE A 105 -5.65 -1.86 3.40
CA PHE A 105 -4.56 -2.36 2.58
C PHE A 105 -5.12 -2.83 1.24
N ALA A 106 -4.79 -2.11 0.17
CA ALA A 106 -5.13 -2.50 -1.19
C ALA A 106 -3.89 -3.05 -1.89
N TYR A 107 -4.07 -4.09 -2.70
CA TYR A 107 -2.98 -4.63 -3.48
C TYR A 107 -3.41 -5.07 -4.88
N ILE A 108 -2.47 -5.03 -5.82
CA ILE A 108 -2.59 -5.67 -7.13
C ILE A 108 -1.76 -6.94 -7.08
N LYS A 109 -2.37 -8.05 -7.51
CA LYS A 109 -1.74 -9.38 -7.52
C LYS A 109 -0.59 -9.45 -8.51
N SER A 110 0.35 -10.36 -8.27
CA SER A 110 1.42 -10.63 -9.23
C SER A 110 0.91 -11.40 -10.44
N LYS A 111 1.47 -11.13 -11.61
CA LYS A 111 1.30 -11.95 -12.82
C LYS A 111 2.01 -13.30 -12.73
N ASP A 112 3.00 -13.43 -11.84
CA ASP A 112 3.64 -14.71 -11.56
C ASP A 112 2.74 -15.56 -10.67
N LYS A 113 2.19 -16.64 -11.22
CA LYS A 113 1.20 -17.50 -10.53
C LYS A 113 1.70 -18.07 -9.21
N LEU A 114 3.00 -18.39 -9.11
CA LEU A 114 3.57 -18.90 -7.86
C LEU A 114 3.60 -17.81 -6.80
N THR A 115 4.02 -16.61 -7.17
CA THR A 115 3.98 -15.43 -6.31
C THR A 115 2.55 -15.10 -5.90
N GLU A 116 1.61 -15.10 -6.83
CA GLU A 116 0.19 -14.88 -6.54
C GLU A 116 -0.32 -15.83 -5.47
N VAL A 117 -0.20 -17.15 -5.69
CA VAL A 117 -0.69 -18.16 -4.75
C VAL A 117 -0.04 -18.04 -3.38
N LEU A 118 1.26 -17.77 -3.33
CA LEU A 118 1.97 -17.56 -2.08
C LEU A 118 1.39 -16.36 -1.33
N PHE A 119 1.28 -15.19 -1.98
CA PHE A 119 0.74 -14.00 -1.33
C PHE A 119 -0.74 -14.15 -0.97
N ASP A 120 -1.55 -14.80 -1.80
CA ASP A 120 -2.95 -15.08 -1.49
C ASP A 120 -3.06 -15.94 -0.24
N GLN A 121 -2.31 -17.03 -0.13
CA GLN A 121 -2.31 -17.87 1.08
C GLN A 121 -1.89 -17.09 2.33
N LEU A 122 -0.92 -16.19 2.18
CA LEU A 122 -0.39 -15.39 3.28
C LEU A 122 -1.36 -14.31 3.74
N LEU A 123 -2.05 -13.66 2.80
CA LEU A 123 -3.05 -12.64 3.08
C LEU A 123 -4.37 -13.26 3.55
N SER A 124 -4.73 -14.45 3.06
CA SER A 124 -5.92 -15.19 3.48
C SER A 124 -5.76 -15.76 4.90
N ASN A 125 -4.56 -16.24 5.24
CA ASN A 125 -4.25 -16.70 6.61
C ASN A 125 -4.00 -15.55 7.58
N SER A 126 -4.13 -14.30 7.12
CA SER A 126 -4.08 -13.13 7.96
C SER A 126 -5.48 -12.74 8.45
N GLU A 127 -6.00 -13.46 9.44
CA GLU A 127 -7.11 -12.98 10.29
C GLU A 127 -6.69 -11.76 11.16
N LEU A 128 -5.80 -10.90 10.65
CA LEU A 128 -4.93 -10.05 11.45
C LEU A 128 -5.45 -8.60 11.50
N ASN A 129 -6.26 -8.34 12.53
CA ASN A 129 -6.25 -7.08 13.30
C ASN A 129 -7.03 -5.86 12.79
N LYS A 130 -8.26 -6.01 12.29
CA LYS A 130 -9.13 -4.89 11.87
C LYS A 130 -8.61 -4.07 10.67
N VAL A 131 -7.60 -4.56 9.97
CA VAL A 131 -7.18 -3.98 8.68
C VAL A 131 -8.06 -4.57 7.59
N GLU A 132 -8.76 -3.74 6.84
CA GLU A 132 -9.49 -4.18 5.66
C GLU A 132 -8.51 -4.43 4.52
N VAL A 133 -8.51 -5.64 3.96
CA VAL A 133 -7.60 -6.04 2.89
C VAL A 133 -8.40 -6.36 1.63
N LYS A 134 -8.00 -5.82 0.48
CA LYS A 134 -8.68 -6.10 -0.79
C LYS A 134 -7.71 -6.10 -1.98
N ALA A 135 -7.90 -7.08 -2.87
CA ALA A 135 -7.20 -7.17 -4.15
C ALA A 135 -7.94 -6.37 -5.24
N PHE A 136 -7.19 -5.84 -6.20
CA PHE A 136 -7.70 -5.08 -7.35
C PHE A 136 -6.91 -5.42 -8.62
N ASP A 137 -7.54 -5.17 -9.76
CA ASP A 137 -6.91 -5.35 -11.09
C ASP A 137 -6.14 -4.10 -11.52
N THR A 138 -6.56 -2.91 -11.08
CA THR A 138 -5.95 -1.64 -11.45
C THR A 138 -5.55 -0.79 -10.25
N GLN A 139 -4.55 0.07 -10.46
CA GLN A 139 -4.07 0.97 -9.43
C GLN A 139 -5.10 2.05 -9.10
N GLU A 140 -5.84 2.49 -10.11
CA GLU A 140 -6.84 3.53 -10.03
C GLU A 140 -7.99 3.10 -9.11
N GLU A 141 -8.51 1.89 -9.31
CA GLU A 141 -9.56 1.31 -8.45
C GLU A 141 -9.08 1.11 -7.01
N ALA A 142 -7.88 0.56 -6.84
CA ALA A 142 -7.27 0.35 -5.54
C ALA A 142 -7.16 1.66 -4.75
N LYS A 143 -6.61 2.70 -5.39
CA LYS A 143 -6.45 4.03 -4.76
C LYS A 143 -7.80 4.70 -4.51
N ALA A 144 -8.78 4.54 -5.41
CA ALA A 144 -10.12 5.07 -5.19
C ALA A 144 -10.79 4.45 -3.97
N TRP A 145 -10.67 3.14 -3.78
CA TRP A 145 -11.21 2.44 -2.60
C TRP A 145 -10.48 2.81 -1.30
N LEU A 146 -9.15 2.95 -1.33
CA LEU A 146 -8.39 3.39 -0.15
C LEU A 146 -8.83 4.78 0.35
N LEU A 147 -9.15 5.68 -0.59
CA LEU A 147 -9.47 7.07 -0.29
C LEU A 147 -10.97 7.38 -0.20
N SER A 148 -11.84 6.37 -0.34
CA SER A 148 -13.30 6.55 -0.37
C SER A 148 -13.81 7.25 0.89
N ASP A 149 -13.37 6.78 2.06
CA ASP A 149 -13.90 7.25 3.35
C ASP A 149 -13.24 8.55 3.79
N TYR A 150 -11.99 8.76 3.34
CA TYR A 150 -11.29 10.02 3.52
C TYR A 150 -12.02 11.17 2.83
N ARG A 151 -12.41 10.97 1.56
CA ARG A 151 -13.15 11.99 0.79
C ARG A 151 -14.50 12.31 1.40
N ILE A 152 -15.21 11.31 1.93
CA ILE A 152 -16.50 11.52 2.60
C ILE A 152 -16.32 12.37 3.87
N ARG A 153 -15.33 12.06 4.70
CA ARG A 153 -15.05 12.84 5.93
C ARG A 153 -14.56 14.25 5.64
N GLU A 154 -13.73 14.44 4.61
CA GLU A 154 -13.28 15.76 4.18
C GLU A 154 -14.46 16.63 3.72
N LEU A 155 -15.38 16.06 2.94
CA LEU A 155 -16.61 16.73 2.53
C LEU A 155 -17.49 17.06 3.74
N GLN A 156 -17.72 16.10 4.64
CA GLN A 156 -18.52 16.34 5.86
C GLN A 156 -17.93 17.45 6.73
N ASN A 157 -16.62 17.46 6.98
CA ASN A 157 -15.97 18.52 7.76
C ASN A 157 -16.07 19.89 7.08
N LYS A 158 -15.95 19.94 5.75
CA LYS A 158 -16.08 21.18 4.99
C LYS A 158 -17.50 21.77 5.06
N PHE A 159 -18.52 20.92 5.01
CA PHE A 159 -19.91 21.37 5.10
C PHE A 159 -20.39 21.60 6.54
N ALA A 160 -19.80 20.94 7.54
CA ALA A 160 -20.12 21.14 8.95
C ALA A 160 -19.62 22.47 9.53
N ILE A 161 -18.61 23.11 8.92
CA ILE A 161 -18.13 24.45 9.31
C ILE A 161 -18.99 25.57 8.65
N SER A 162 -19.91 25.20 7.76
CA SER A 162 -20.77 26.14 7.02
C SER A 162 -22.15 26.37 7.65
N ALA A 163 -22.40 25.85 8.85
CA ALA A 163 -23.67 25.95 9.59
C ALA A 163 -23.45 26.66 10.93
#